data_AF-A0A965HFJ8-F1
#
_entry.id   AF-A0A965HFJ8-F1
#
_cell.length_a   1.000
_cell.length_b   1.000
_cell.length_c   1.000
_cell.angle_alpha   90.00
_cell.angle_beta   90.00
_cell.angle_gamma   90.00
#
_symmetry.space_group_name_H-M   'P 1'
#
loop_
_entity.id
_entity.type
_entity.pdbx_description
1 polymer ?
#
loop_
_entity_poly.entity_id
_entity_poly.type
_entity_poly.pdbx_seq_one_letter_code
_entity_poly.pdbx_strand_id
1 'polypeptide(L)'
;MKTTIELPDPLLQAAKTVALKRGTTLKAILEHALAREIAFQDPPASRDIYELNRHSFPVLKPRKTDKVTNEAVYKIMQEEGI
;
A
#
# COMPACT_ATOMS: atom_id res chain seq x y z
N MET A 1 10.73 18.52 8.44
CA MET A 1 10.63 19.98 8.26
C MET A 1 9.20 20.44 8.55
N LYS A 2 8.98 21.70 8.91
CA LYS A 2 7.64 22.27 9.07
C LYS A 2 7.28 23.03 7.79
N THR A 3 6.14 22.68 7.22
CA THR A 3 5.61 23.32 6.01
C THR A 3 4.17 23.74 6.28
N THR A 4 3.81 24.93 5.82
CA THR A 4 2.43 25.44 5.86
C THR A 4 1.85 25.30 4.45
N ILE A 5 0.64 24.73 4.35
CA ILE A 5 -0.07 24.51 3.09
C ILE A 5 -1.47 25.10 3.25
N GLU A 6 -1.91 25.89 2.27
CA GLU A 6 -3.29 26.40 2.24
C GLU A 6 -4.23 25.30 1.73
N LEU A 7 -5.30 25.04 2.48
CA LEU A 7 -6.29 24.01 2.18
C LEU A 7 -7.69 24.57 2.45
N PRO A 8 -8.69 24.26 1.61
CA PRO A 8 -10.08 24.59 1.93
C PRO A 8 -10.50 23.94 3.25
N ASP A 9 -11.23 24.68 4.10
CA ASP A 9 -11.70 24.21 5.40
C ASP A 9 -12.46 22.86 5.33
N PRO A 10 -13.35 22.61 4.36
CA PRO A 10 -14.04 21.33 4.26
C PRO A 10 -13.08 20.15 4.05
N LEU A 11 -12.01 20.36 3.27
CA LEU A 11 -11.00 19.34 3.00
C LEU A 11 -10.15 19.08 4.24
N LEU A 12 -9.77 20.12 4.98
CA LEU A 12 -9.05 20.00 6.24
C LEU A 12 -9.86 19.22 7.28
N GLN A 13 -11.16 19.49 7.39
CA GLN A 13 -12.06 18.76 8.29
C GLN A 13 -12.15 17.29 7.91
N ALA A 14 -12.38 16.99 6.62
CA ALA A 14 -12.44 15.61 6.13
C ALA A 14 -11.14 14.84 6.43
N ALA A 15 -9.98 15.46 6.19
CA ALA A 15 -8.68 14.85 6.46
C ALA A 15 -8.48 14.55 7.95
N LYS A 16 -8.90 15.46 8.85
CA LYS A 16 -8.88 15.23 10.31
C LYS A 16 -9.77 14.06 10.72
N THR A 17 -10.98 13.96 10.16
CA THR A 17 -11.88 12.84 10.44
C THR A 17 -11.27 11.51 10.00
N VAL A 18 -10.61 11.47 8.85
CA VAL A 18 -9.91 10.25 8.38
C VAL A 18 -8.75 9.89 9.30
N ALA A 19 -7.96 10.87 9.75
CA ALA A 19 -6.87 10.64 10.69
C ALA A 19 -7.38 10.00 11.99
N LEU A 20 -8.47 10.54 12.56
CA LEU A 20 -9.10 10.00 13.76
C LEU A 20 -9.60 8.56 13.55
N LYS A 21 -10.34 8.31 12.46
CA LYS A 21 -10.86 6.97 12.13
C LYS A 21 -9.76 5.91 11.98
N ARG A 22 -8.57 6.33 11.51
CA ARG A 22 -7.42 5.44 11.32
C ARG A 22 -6.47 5.39 12.52
N GLY A 23 -6.79 6.10 13.61
CA GLY A 23 -5.90 6.17 14.79
C GLY A 23 -4.54 6.78 14.48
N THR A 24 -4.48 7.77 13.58
CA THR A 24 -3.23 8.39 13.12
C THR A 24 -3.31 9.92 13.13
N THR A 25 -2.23 10.59 12.74
CA THR A 25 -2.16 12.05 12.71
C THR A 25 -2.48 12.62 11.33
N LEU A 26 -2.94 13.87 11.27
CA LEU A 26 -3.14 14.59 10.02
C LEU A 26 -1.84 14.65 9.18
N LYS A 27 -0.70 14.83 9.85
CA LYS A 27 0.63 14.81 9.23
C LYS A 27 0.88 13.49 8.51
N ALA A 28 0.63 12.35 9.17
CA ALA A 28 0.82 11.04 8.57
C ALA A 28 -0.10 10.77 7.37
N ILE A 29 -1.36 11.26 7.43
CA ILE A 29 -2.27 11.21 6.28
C ILE A 29 -1.70 11.98 5.09
N LEU A 30 -1.20 13.19 5.31
CA LEU A 30 -0.62 14.03 4.25
C LEU A 30 0.66 13.42 3.68
N GLU A 31 1.58 12.96 4.53
CA GLU A 31 2.82 12.31 4.09
C GLU A 31 2.52 11.05 3.24
N HIS A 32 1.58 10.22 3.69
CA HIS A 32 1.20 9.02 2.94
C HIS A 32 0.52 9.36 1.60
N ALA A 33 -0.37 10.36 1.58
CA ALA A 33 -1.03 10.79 0.35
C ALA A 33 -0.03 11.36 -0.66
N LEU A 34 0.93 12.17 -0.21
CA LEU A 34 1.99 12.72 -1.06
C LEU A 34 2.93 11.62 -1.58
N ALA A 35 3.35 10.70 -0.72
CA ALA A 35 4.18 9.57 -1.13
C ALA A 35 3.49 8.71 -2.19
N ARG A 36 2.17 8.48 -2.02
CA ARG A 36 1.36 7.79 -3.02
C ARG A 36 1.34 8.56 -4.32
N GLU A 37 1.04 9.86 -4.30
CA GLU A 37 0.98 10.67 -5.52
C GLU A 37 2.29 10.65 -6.30
N ILE A 38 3.43 10.77 -5.60
CA ILE A 38 4.77 10.71 -6.22
C ILE A 38 5.03 9.32 -6.81
N ALA A 39 4.74 8.24 -6.07
CA ALA A 39 4.99 6.87 -6.54
C ALA A 39 4.10 6.46 -7.72
N PHE A 40 2.92 7.06 -7.88
CA PHE A 40 2.04 6.83 -9.02
C PHE A 40 2.42 7.63 -10.28
N GLN A 41 3.28 8.65 -10.15
CA GLN A 41 3.80 9.43 -11.29
C GLN A 41 4.91 8.67 -12.03
N ASP A 42 5.63 7.78 -11.35
CA ASP A 42 6.49 6.82 -12.03
C ASP A 42 5.60 5.83 -12.79
N PRO A 43 5.75 5.68 -14.13
CA PRO A 43 4.97 4.70 -14.86
C PRO A 43 5.15 3.34 -14.18
N PRO A 44 4.05 2.61 -13.86
CA PRO A 44 4.16 1.34 -13.18
C PRO A 44 5.13 0.49 -13.98
N ALA A 45 6.19 -0.01 -13.33
CA ALA A 45 7.22 -0.82 -13.94
C ALA A 45 6.57 -1.97 -14.72
N SER A 46 6.37 -1.78 -16.04
CA SER A 46 5.57 -2.59 -16.95
C SER A 46 4.14 -2.93 -16.44
N ARG A 47 3.13 -2.76 -17.30
CA ARG A 47 1.77 -3.31 -17.08
C ARG A 47 1.73 -4.85 -17.08
N ASP A 48 2.88 -5.51 -16.91
CA ASP A 48 3.11 -6.91 -17.19
C ASP A 48 3.22 -7.76 -15.92
N ILE A 49 2.68 -7.27 -14.80
CA ILE A 49 2.69 -7.97 -13.50
C ILE A 49 1.51 -8.93 -13.33
N TYR A 50 0.50 -8.86 -14.19
CA TYR A 50 -0.70 -9.69 -14.12
C TYR A 50 -1.12 -10.21 -15.50
N GLU A 51 -1.87 -11.31 -15.51
CA GLU A 51 -2.53 -11.91 -16.66
C GLU A 51 -4.01 -12.15 -16.32
N LEU A 52 -4.89 -12.17 -17.33
CA LEU A 52 -6.29 -12.50 -17.10
C LEU A 52 -6.47 -14.02 -17.08
N ASN A 53 -7.13 -14.55 -16.06
CA ASN A 53 -7.51 -15.97 -16.06
C ASN A 53 -8.68 -16.24 -17.01
N ARG A 54 -9.09 -17.51 -17.13
CA ARG A 54 -10.24 -17.95 -17.94
C ARG A 54 -11.59 -17.28 -17.61
N HIS A 55 -11.67 -16.55 -16.51
CA HIS A 55 -12.86 -15.81 -16.05
C HIS A 55 -12.67 -14.29 -16.16
N SER A 56 -11.64 -13.83 -16.86
CA SER A 56 -11.31 -12.40 -17.03
C SER A 56 -10.94 -11.67 -15.74
N PHE A 57 -10.55 -12.40 -14.68
CA PHE A 57 -10.01 -11.78 -13.48
C PHE A 57 -8.49 -11.59 -13.59
N PRO A 58 -7.94 -10.45 -13.14
CA PRO A 58 -6.50 -10.23 -13.10
C PRO A 58 -5.86 -11.14 -12.05
N VAL A 59 -4.91 -11.95 -12.46
CA VAL A 59 -4.09 -12.85 -11.62
C VAL A 59 -2.64 -12.43 -11.77
N LEU A 60 -1.91 -12.31 -10.66
CA LEU A 60 -0.50 -11.96 -10.70
C LEU A 60 0.28 -13.05 -11.46
N LYS A 61 1.19 -12.62 -12.34
CA LYS A 61 2.08 -13.58 -13.00
C LYS A 61 2.91 -14.31 -11.95
N PRO A 62 3.14 -15.62 -12.10
CA PRO A 62 3.98 -16.37 -11.18
C PRO A 62 5.38 -15.74 -11.16
N ARG A 63 5.79 -15.24 -10.00
CA ARG A 63 7.13 -14.71 -9.79
C ARG A 63 8.11 -15.89 -9.79
N LYS A 64 9.30 -15.73 -10.38
CA LYS A 64 10.38 -16.77 -10.39
C LYS A 64 11.00 -17.05 -9.00
N THR A 65 10.32 -16.66 -7.92
CA THR A 65 10.76 -16.88 -6.55
C THR A 65 10.18 -18.18 -6.02
N ASP A 66 10.78 -18.69 -4.95
CA ASP A 66 10.31 -19.91 -4.30
C ASP A 66 8.84 -19.79 -3.89
N LYS A 67 8.09 -20.87 -4.13
CA LYS A 67 6.68 -20.95 -3.74
C LYS A 67 6.64 -20.91 -2.22
N VAL A 68 5.88 -19.98 -1.66
CA VAL A 68 5.56 -19.99 -0.23
C VAL A 68 4.61 -21.15 0.01
N THR A 69 5.13 -22.26 0.53
CA THR A 69 4.36 -23.43 0.95
C THR A 69 4.03 -23.36 2.43
N ASN A 70 3.00 -24.08 2.87
CA ASN A 70 2.68 -24.20 4.30
C ASN A 70 3.88 -24.73 5.09
N GLU A 71 4.66 -25.64 4.52
CA GLU A 71 5.89 -26.17 5.12
C GLU A 71 6.93 -25.07 5.37
N ALA A 72 7.12 -24.15 4.42
CA ALA A 72 8.02 -23.01 4.58
C ALA A 72 7.52 -22.06 5.69
N VAL A 73 6.22 -21.84 5.78
CA VAL A 73 5.61 -21.01 6.84
C VAL A 73 5.82 -21.65 8.22
N TYR A 74 5.54 -22.94 8.38
CA TYR A 74 5.73 -23.63 9.66
C TYR A 74 7.18 -23.65 10.11
N LYS A 75 8.12 -23.77 9.17
CA LYS A 75 9.55 -23.71 9.50
C LYS A 75 9.94 -22.34 10.07
N ILE A 76 9.48 -21.25 9.46
CA ILE A 76 9.74 -19.88 9.94
C ILE A 76 9.08 -19.67 11.32
N MET A 77 7.85 -20.13 11.51
CA MET A 77 7.16 -20.03 12.81
C MET A 77 7.92 -20.75 13.93
N GLN A 78 8.43 -21.96 13.66
CA GLN A 78 9.27 -22.71 14.60
C GLN A 78 10.60 -22.00 14.90
N GLU A 79 11.23 -21.38 13.90
CA GLU A 79 12.47 -20.60 14.08
C GLU A 79 12.24 -19.33 14.91
N GLU A 80 11.07 -18.68 14.78
CA GLU A 80 10.71 -17.47 15.54
C GLU A 80 10.02 -17.75 16.89
N GLY A 81 9.74 -19.02 17.21
CA GLY A 81 9.13 -19.44 18.48
C GLY A 81 7.64 -19.06 18.62
N ILE A 82 6.91 -19.00 17.49
CA ILE A 82 5.47 -18.72 17.40
C ILE A 82 4.71 -19.98 16.96
#